data_AF-A0A843H5Z6-F1
#
_entry.id   AF-A0A843H5Z6-F1
#
_cell.length_a   1.000
_cell.length_b   1.000
_cell.length_c   1.000
_cell.angle_alpha   90.00
_cell.angle_beta   90.00
_cell.angle_gamma   90.00
#
_symmetry.space_group_name_H-M   'P 1'
#
loop_
_entity.id
_entity.type
_entity.pdbx_description
1 polymer ?
#
loop_
_entity_poly.entity_id
_entity_poly.type
_entity_poly.pdbx_seq_one_letter_code
_entity_poly.pdbx_strand_id
1 'polypeptide(L)'
;MSYNEYWYGNPEKLKYYREMDKINRKRKNFELWLQGRYIYEAVICASPATNPLSKAKKCYPYPDSPFPMSKKEAEEMAEAKRIEQYHEMLDRMKAEYDMQEIKKGGERNGRNN
;
A
#
# COMPACT_ATOMS: atom_id res chain seq x y z
N MET A 1 -7.50 35.31 12.27
CA MET A 1 -7.08 36.56 12.93
C MET A 1 -7.91 36.69 14.19
N SER A 2 -7.28 36.85 15.36
CA SER A 2 -8.03 37.14 16.60
C SER A 2 -8.38 38.63 16.69
N TYR A 3 -9.31 39.02 17.58
CA TYR A 3 -9.72 40.42 17.77
C TYR A 3 -8.55 41.35 18.10
N ASN A 4 -7.68 40.96 19.06
CA ASN A 4 -6.51 41.74 19.43
C ASN A 4 -5.51 41.88 18.28
N GLU A 5 -5.38 40.85 17.45
CA GLU A 5 -4.44 40.84 16.32
C GLU A 5 -4.95 41.69 15.14
N TYR A 6 -6.25 41.94 15.05
CA TYR A 6 -6.85 42.84 14.08
C TYR A 6 -6.63 44.32 14.43
N TRP A 7 -6.79 44.68 15.72
CA TRP A 7 -6.69 46.07 16.17
C TRP A 7 -5.27 46.51 16.55
N TYR A 8 -4.47 45.61 17.14
CA TYR A 8 -3.14 45.92 17.67
C TYR A 8 -2.00 45.19 16.93
N GLY A 9 -2.32 44.38 15.92
CA GLY A 9 -1.34 43.62 15.17
C GLY A 9 -0.61 44.43 14.09
N ASN A 10 0.54 43.92 13.64
CA ASN A 10 1.24 44.47 12.48
C ASN A 10 0.45 44.13 11.19
N PRO A 11 0.04 45.14 10.38
CA PRO A 11 -0.68 44.93 9.12
C PRO A 11 0.07 44.08 8.09
N GLU A 12 1.41 43.97 8.17
CA GLU A 12 2.21 43.10 7.30
C GLU A 12 1.88 41.60 7.47
N LYS A 13 1.38 41.19 8.65
CA LYS A 13 0.95 39.80 8.92
C LYS A 13 -0.12 39.32 7.94
N LEU A 14 -0.96 40.24 7.43
CA LEU A 14 -2.01 39.91 6.47
C LEU A 14 -1.45 39.29 5.18
N LYS A 15 -0.27 39.73 4.73
CA LYS A 15 0.42 39.16 3.57
C LYS A 15 0.76 37.68 3.80
N TYR A 16 1.32 37.38 4.98
CA TYR A 16 1.71 36.02 5.34
C TYR A 16 0.49 35.09 5.50
N TYR A 17 -0.61 35.55 6.11
CA TYR A 17 -1.83 34.75 6.19
C TYR A 17 -2.42 34.40 4.84
N ARG A 18 -2.37 35.32 3.87
CA ARG A 18 -2.82 35.05 2.49
C ARG A 18 -1.95 33.99 1.82
N GLU A 19 -0.63 34.07 1.98
CA GLU A 19 0.28 33.04 1.45
C GLU A 19 0.07 31.69 2.14
N MET A 20 -0.15 31.69 3.45
CA MET A 20 -0.44 30.50 4.22
C MET A 20 -1.75 29.82 3.77
N ASP A 21 -2.81 30.59 3.53
CA ASP A 21 -4.07 30.07 2.99
C ASP A 21 -3.89 29.45 1.59
N LYS A 22 -3.11 30.09 0.71
CA LYS A 22 -2.77 29.51 -0.62
C LYS A 22 -2.04 28.17 -0.48
N ILE A 23 -1.07 28.09 0.42
CA ILE A 23 -0.32 26.84 0.69
C ILE A 23 -1.27 25.77 1.25
N ASN A 24 -2.15 26.13 2.18
CA ASN A 24 -3.12 25.21 2.77
C ASN A 24 -4.09 24.66 1.73
N ARG A 25 -4.61 25.50 0.85
CA ARG A 25 -5.47 25.07 -0.27
C ARG A 25 -4.75 24.11 -1.20
N LYS A 26 -3.49 24.39 -1.55
CA LYS A 26 -2.67 23.49 -2.38
C LYS A 26 -2.45 22.14 -1.69
N ARG A 27 -2.06 22.14 -0.41
CA ARG A 27 -1.90 20.91 0.39
C ARG A 27 -3.20 20.11 0.42
N LYS A 28 -4.33 20.78 0.68
CA LYS A 28 -5.63 20.12 0.74
C LYS A 28 -6.02 19.48 -0.60
N ASN A 29 -5.71 20.16 -1.72
CA ASN A 29 -5.95 19.59 -3.05
C ASN A 29 -5.14 18.30 -3.27
N PHE A 30 -3.86 18.26 -2.87
CA PHE A 30 -3.05 17.04 -2.96
C PHE A 30 -3.59 15.91 -2.07
N GLU A 31 -4.00 16.22 -0.84
CA GLU A 31 -4.61 15.24 0.08
C GLU A 31 -5.89 14.64 -0.51
N LEU A 32 -6.77 15.48 -1.07
CA LEU A 32 -8.02 15.02 -1.68
C LEU A 32 -7.75 14.15 -2.91
N TRP A 33 -6.71 14.46 -3.68
CA TRP A 33 -6.32 13.67 -4.83
C TRP A 33 -5.81 12.28 -4.41
N LEU A 34 -5.00 12.22 -3.36
CA LEU A 34 -4.54 10.96 -2.76
C LEU A 34 -5.72 10.15 -2.20
N GLN A 35 -6.66 10.81 -1.50
CA GLN A 35 -7.88 10.18 -1.00
C GLN A 35 -8.72 9.60 -2.14
N GLY A 36 -8.90 10.35 -3.22
CA GLY A 36 -9.63 9.90 -4.41
C GLY A 36 -9.02 8.63 -5.00
N ARG A 37 -7.70 8.51 -5.02
CA ARG A 37 -7.01 7.30 -5.46
C ARG A 37 -7.29 6.09 -4.55
N TYR A 38 -7.28 6.26 -3.24
CA TYR A 38 -7.65 5.18 -2.30
C TYR A 38 -9.11 4.75 -2.46
N ILE A 39 -10.04 5.70 -2.64
CA ILE A 39 -11.45 5.40 -2.88
C ILE A 39 -11.62 4.64 -4.19
N TYR A 40 -10.92 5.07 -5.25
CA TYR A 40 -10.95 4.39 -6.55
C TYR A 40 -10.48 2.94 -6.43
N GLU A 41 -9.36 2.70 -5.74
CA GLU A 41 -8.85 1.34 -5.50
C GLU A 41 -9.87 0.50 -4.71
N ALA A 42 -10.46 1.05 -3.65
CA ALA A 42 -11.47 0.34 -2.86
C ALA A 42 -12.70 -0.07 -3.69
N VAL A 43 -13.16 0.80 -4.59
CA VAL A 43 -14.27 0.49 -5.51
C VAL A 43 -13.91 -0.64 -6.46
N ILE A 44 -12.68 -0.64 -6.99
CA ILE A 44 -12.19 -1.75 -7.84
C ILE A 44 -12.12 -3.04 -7.03
N CYS A 45 -11.57 -3.00 -5.82
CA CYS A 45 -11.50 -4.17 -4.94
C CYS A 45 -12.91 -4.74 -4.66
N ALA A 46 -13.90 -3.88 -4.47
CA ALA A 46 -15.29 -4.26 -4.24
C ALA A 46 -16.08 -4.63 -5.52
N SER A 47 -15.53 -4.36 -6.71
CA SER A 47 -16.19 -4.58 -8.01
C SER A 47 -16.79 -5.98 -8.18
N PRO A 48 -16.12 -7.09 -7.81
CA PRO A 48 -16.71 -8.42 -7.97
C PRO A 48 -17.96 -8.65 -7.10
N ALA A 49 -18.05 -7.97 -5.95
CA ALA A 49 -19.19 -8.10 -5.04
C ALA A 49 -20.38 -7.23 -5.47
N THR A 50 -20.11 -6.09 -6.11
CA THR A 50 -21.16 -5.15 -6.57
C THR A 50 -21.62 -5.42 -8.00
N ASN A 51 -20.81 -6.09 -8.82
CA ASN A 51 -21.14 -6.43 -10.20
C ASN A 51 -22.04 -7.70 -10.27
N PRO A 52 -23.31 -7.59 -10.70
CA PRO A 52 -24.22 -8.74 -10.81
C PRO A 52 -23.77 -9.80 -11.81
N LEU A 53 -22.92 -9.43 -12.78
CA LEU A 53 -22.41 -10.31 -13.82
C LEU A 53 -21.09 -11.00 -13.42
N SER A 54 -20.52 -10.67 -12.25
CA SER A 54 -19.29 -11.29 -11.79
C SER A 54 -19.50 -12.75 -11.40
N LYS A 55 -18.62 -13.63 -11.89
CA LYS A 55 -18.59 -15.04 -11.48
C LYS A 55 -18.06 -15.22 -10.06
N ALA A 56 -17.19 -14.31 -9.62
CA ALA A 56 -16.62 -14.30 -8.28
C ALA A 56 -17.31 -13.23 -7.44
N LYS A 57 -17.91 -13.60 -6.32
CA LYS A 57 -18.58 -12.65 -5.39
C LYS A 57 -17.65 -12.10 -4.31
N LYS A 58 -16.42 -12.61 -4.21
CA LYS A 58 -15.45 -12.18 -3.20
C LYS A 58 -14.69 -10.95 -3.71
N CYS A 59 -14.57 -9.93 -2.86
CA CYS A 59 -13.75 -8.76 -3.14
C CYS A 59 -12.28 -9.14 -3.30
N TYR A 60 -11.56 -8.38 -4.11
CA TYR A 60 -10.09 -8.43 -4.12
C TYR A 60 -9.54 -7.84 -2.82
N PRO A 61 -8.37 -8.30 -2.35
CA PRO A 61 -7.72 -7.70 -1.19
C PRO A 61 -7.40 -6.23 -1.47
N TYR A 62 -7.60 -5.38 -0.47
CA TYR A 62 -7.18 -3.99 -0.49
C TYR A 62 -5.67 -3.90 -0.23
N PRO A 63 -4.95 -2.86 -0.70
CA PRO A 63 -3.53 -2.72 -0.42
C PRO A 63 -3.22 -2.69 1.09
N ASP A 64 -2.29 -3.54 1.52
CA ASP A 64 -1.85 -3.62 2.92
C ASP A 64 -0.95 -2.47 3.35
N SER A 65 -0.37 -1.75 2.38
CA SER A 65 0.55 -0.63 2.61
C SER A 65 0.12 0.65 1.91
N PRO A 66 0.47 1.82 2.48
CA PRO A 66 0.23 3.11 1.83
C PRO A 66 0.95 3.22 0.49
N PHE A 67 0.41 4.07 -0.37
CA PHE A 67 1.04 4.39 -1.64
C PHE A 67 2.27 5.28 -1.46
N PRO A 68 3.31 5.09 -2.30
CA PRO A 68 4.53 5.89 -2.22
C PRO A 68 4.24 7.35 -2.55
N MET A 69 4.83 8.26 -1.78
CA MET A 69 4.75 9.70 -2.01
C MET A 69 5.93 10.21 -2.83
N SER A 70 7.04 9.46 -2.87
CA SER A 70 8.23 9.77 -3.66
C SER A 70 8.68 8.60 -4.54
N LYS A 71 9.49 8.89 -5.56
CA LYS A 71 10.06 7.84 -6.44
C LYS A 71 10.97 6.89 -5.68
N LYS A 72 11.75 7.41 -4.73
CA LYS A 72 12.64 6.59 -3.89
C LYS A 72 11.85 5.62 -3.03
N GLU A 73 10.79 6.09 -2.37
CA GLU A 73 9.88 5.20 -1.61
C GLU A 73 9.25 4.13 -2.50
N ALA A 74 8.89 4.47 -3.75
CA ALA A 74 8.36 3.49 -4.69
C ALA A 74 9.39 2.42 -5.08
N GLU A 75 10.65 2.81 -5.29
CA GLU A 75 11.77 1.90 -5.58
C GLU A 75 12.08 1.00 -4.39
N GLU A 76 12.18 1.57 -3.19
CA GLU A 76 12.42 0.83 -1.94
C GLU A 76 11.32 -0.18 -1.65
N MET A 77 10.05 0.20 -1.81
CA MET A 77 8.93 -0.73 -1.65
C MET A 77 8.92 -1.83 -2.71
N ALA A 78 9.31 -1.51 -3.94
CA ALA A 78 9.41 -2.51 -5.01
C ALA A 78 10.56 -3.49 -4.74
N GLU A 79 11.68 -3.01 -4.23
CA GLU A 79 12.82 -3.85 -3.83
C GLU A 79 12.47 -4.74 -2.63
N ALA A 80 11.85 -4.19 -1.60
CA ALA A 80 11.38 -4.96 -0.44
C ALA A 80 10.43 -6.10 -0.86
N LYS A 81 9.46 -5.81 -1.75
CA LYS A 81 8.55 -6.85 -2.30
C LYS A 81 9.30 -7.91 -3.10
N ARG A 82 10.34 -7.55 -3.86
CA ARG A 82 11.15 -8.54 -4.61
C ARG A 82 11.93 -9.45 -3.67
N ILE A 83 12.51 -8.87 -2.61
CA ILE A 83 13.26 -9.63 -1.60
C ILE A 83 12.32 -10.60 -0.87
N GLU A 84 11.15 -10.13 -0.46
CA GLU A 84 10.12 -10.96 0.17
C GLU A 84 9.68 -12.12 -0.72
N GLN A 85 9.37 -11.84 -1.99
CA GLN A 85 9.03 -12.87 -2.99
C GLN A 85 10.15 -13.87 -3.21
N TYR A 86 11.41 -13.42 -3.20
CA TYR A 86 12.57 -14.29 -3.34
C TYR A 86 12.72 -15.23 -2.13
N HIS A 87 12.57 -14.72 -0.91
CA HIS A 87 12.59 -15.53 0.30
C HIS A 87 11.45 -16.57 0.30
N GLU A 88 10.23 -16.17 -0.06
CA GLU A 88 9.09 -17.09 -0.14
C GLU A 88 9.34 -18.22 -1.16
N MET A 89 9.95 -17.89 -2.31
CA MET A 89 10.34 -18.89 -3.31
C MET A 89 11.40 -19.86 -2.80
N LEU A 90 12.42 -19.37 -2.10
CA LEU A 90 13.45 -20.22 -1.49
C LEU A 90 12.87 -21.15 -0.44
N ASP A 91 11.98 -20.65 0.41
CA ASP A 91 11.32 -21.45 1.45
C ASP A 91 10.45 -22.55 0.85
N ARG A 92 9.71 -22.25 -0.24
CA ARG A 92 8.98 -23.27 -1.01
C ARG A 92 9.91 -24.33 -1.59
N MET A 93 10.99 -23.92 -2.26
CA MET A 93 11.95 -24.87 -2.84
C MET A 93 12.59 -25.76 -1.77
N LYS A 94 12.93 -25.19 -0.62
CA LYS A 94 13.48 -25.95 0.51
C LYS A 94 12.48 -26.96 1.04
N ALA A 95 11.22 -26.56 1.25
CA ALA A 95 10.17 -27.47 1.68
C ALA A 95 9.93 -28.60 0.66
N GLU A 96 9.98 -28.30 -0.64
CA GLU A 96 9.89 -29.32 -1.69
C GLU A 96 11.07 -30.31 -1.67
N TYR A 97 12.29 -29.81 -1.46
CA TYR A 97 13.48 -30.63 -1.34
C TYR A 97 13.40 -31.58 -0.13
N ASP A 98 13.05 -31.05 1.05
CA ASP A 98 12.88 -31.84 2.27
C ASP A 98 11.82 -32.95 2.10
N MET A 99 10.71 -32.63 1.42
CA MET A 99 9.66 -33.60 1.08
C MET A 99 10.14 -34.68 0.10
N GLN A 100 11.05 -34.36 -0.83
CA GLN A 100 11.66 -35.35 -1.71
C GLN A 100 12.65 -36.27 -0.98
N GLU A 101 13.40 -35.75 -0.02
CA GLU A 101 14.30 -36.56 0.82
C GLU A 101 13.52 -37.55 1.69
N ILE A 102 12.42 -37.11 2.31
CA ILE A 102 11.52 -38.00 3.09
C ILE A 102 10.98 -39.13 2.21
N LYS A 103 10.55 -38.83 0.97
CA LYS A 103 10.08 -39.85 0.01
C LYS A 103 11.17 -40.85 -0.37
N LYS A 104 12.38 -40.37 -0.70
CA LYS A 104 13.54 -41.22 -1.02
C LYS A 104 14.08 -42.02 0.18
N GLY A 105 13.87 -41.54 1.41
CA GLY A 105 14.17 -42.27 2.64
C GLY A 105 13.18 -43.39 2.92
N GLY A 106 11.88 -43.14 2.70
CA GLY A 106 10.82 -44.14 2.83
C GLY A 106 10.93 -45.28 1.81
N GLU A 107 11.28 -44.97 0.55
CA GLU A 107 11.49 -45.99 -0.50
C GLU A 107 12.70 -46.90 -0.25
N ARG A 108 13.73 -46.41 0.45
CA ARG A 108 14.91 -47.22 0.83
C ARG A 108 14.63 -48.20 1.96
N ASN A 109 13.78 -47.84 2.92
CA ASN A 109 13.36 -48.76 4.00
C ASN A 109 12.33 -49.80 3.55
N GLY A 110 11.54 -49.53 2.50
CA GLY A 110 10.56 -50.48 1.96
C GLY A 110 11.12 -51.56 1.04
N ARG A 111 12.40 -51.50 0.64
CA ARG A 111 13.06 -52.50 -0.24
C ARG A 111 13.86 -53.57 0.51
N ASN A 112 14.00 -53.46 1.83
CA ASN A 112 14.78 -54.38 2.67
C ASN A 112 13.90 -55.35 3.49
N ASN A 113 12.67 -55.63 3.06
CA ASN A 113 11.78 -56.62 3.67
C ASN A 113 11.24 -57.58 2.63
#